data_AF-A0A4Y8V0J3-F1
#
_entry.id   AF-A0A4Y8V0J3-F1
#
_cell.length_a   1.000
_cell.length_b   1.000
_cell.length_c   1.000
_cell.angle_alpha   90.00
_cell.angle_beta   90.00
_cell.angle_gamma   90.00
#
_symmetry.space_group_name_H-M   'P 1'
#
loop_
_entity.id
_entity.type
_entity.pdbx_description
1 polymer ?
#
loop_
_entity_poly.entity_id
_entity_poly.type
_entity_poly.pdbx_seq_one_letter_code
_entity_poly.pdbx_strand_id
1 'polypeptide(L)'
;MDQPSTESGTSGSGSGGVKSDLSASLAWFQSLITMIGALLRLAIAELSLAREDLGRMIMGALLFIPLLLMTWVALTVLAAWIIYEQTASATLGITMFAAIHVVAVVVLYKRLNTYRRSLSLPVTRAQLTAILDEIRRERGQP
;
A
#
# COMPACT_ATOMS: atom_id res chain seq x y z
N MET A 1 -63.33 6.50 -7.39
CA MET A 1 -62.72 6.73 -8.72
C MET A 1 -61.70 7.84 -8.59
N ASP A 2 -60.39 7.72 -8.80
CA ASP A 2 -59.48 6.60 -9.08
C ASP A 2 -58.06 7.14 -8.79
N GLN A 3 -57.21 6.36 -8.10
CA GLN A 3 -55.75 6.42 -8.34
C GLN A 3 -55.45 5.43 -9.46
N PRO A 4 -54.59 5.79 -10.42
CA PRO A 4 -53.31 5.08 -10.54
C PRO A 4 -52.19 6.03 -11.05
N SER A 5 -50.89 5.77 -11.07
CA SER A 5 -49.98 4.75 -10.57
C SER A 5 -48.59 5.26 -11.00
N THR A 6 -47.58 5.08 -10.14
CA THR A 6 -46.20 4.73 -10.51
C THR A 6 -45.60 5.30 -11.81
N GLU A 7 -44.69 6.27 -11.68
CA GLU A 7 -43.47 6.24 -12.50
C GLU A 7 -42.34 5.61 -11.67
N SER A 8 -42.48 4.31 -11.51
CA SER A 8 -41.33 3.42 -11.43
C SER A 8 -40.61 3.45 -12.78
N GLY A 9 -39.76 4.45 -12.97
CA GLY A 9 -38.75 4.47 -14.02
C GLY A 9 -37.52 3.66 -13.62
N THR A 10 -37.71 2.41 -13.18
CA THR A 10 -36.62 1.44 -13.21
C THR A 10 -36.62 0.83 -14.60
N SER A 11 -35.57 1.11 -15.38
CA SER A 11 -34.95 0.15 -16.30
C SER A 11 -33.85 0.82 -17.14
N GLY A 12 -32.63 0.31 -16.99
CA GLY A 12 -31.74 0.14 -18.14
C GLY A 12 -30.45 0.95 -18.20
N SER A 13 -29.56 0.87 -17.21
CA SER A 13 -28.13 1.17 -17.46
C SER A 13 -27.17 0.37 -16.56
N GLY A 14 -27.47 -0.92 -16.37
CA GLY A 14 -26.62 -1.83 -15.58
C GLY A 14 -25.25 -2.12 -16.21
N SER A 15 -25.05 -1.82 -17.51
CA SER A 15 -23.75 -1.99 -18.20
C SER A 15 -23.04 -0.67 -18.50
N GLY A 16 -23.77 0.45 -18.53
CA GLY A 16 -23.23 1.79 -18.77
C GLY A 16 -22.58 2.38 -17.51
N GLY A 17 -23.25 2.26 -16.35
CA GLY A 17 -22.76 2.74 -15.06
C GLY A 17 -21.46 2.06 -14.61
N VAL A 18 -21.37 0.73 -14.76
CA VAL A 18 -20.17 -0.03 -14.37
C VAL A 18 -18.96 0.35 -15.23
N LYS A 19 -19.17 0.68 -16.51
CA LYS A 19 -18.10 1.15 -17.41
C LYS A 19 -17.66 2.58 -17.09
N SER A 20 -18.58 3.46 -16.70
CA SER A 20 -18.25 4.82 -16.26
C SER A 20 -17.55 4.85 -14.90
N ASP A 21 -17.90 3.96 -13.98
CA ASP A 21 -17.28 3.88 -12.66
C ASP A 21 -15.84 3.33 -12.75
N LEU A 22 -15.60 2.39 -13.67
CA LEU A 22 -14.26 1.87 -13.97
C LEU A 22 -13.37 2.94 -14.60
N SER A 23 -13.89 3.70 -15.57
CA SER A 23 -13.11 4.75 -16.24
C SER A 23 -12.81 5.92 -15.29
N ALA A 24 -13.73 6.26 -14.39
CA ALA A 24 -13.50 7.23 -13.32
C ALA A 24 -12.42 6.74 -12.34
N SER A 25 -12.46 5.47 -11.93
CA SER A 25 -11.45 4.85 -11.07
C SER A 25 -10.06 4.82 -11.72
N LEU A 26 -10.02 4.56 -13.04
CA LEU A 26 -8.79 4.54 -13.83
C LEU A 26 -8.20 5.95 -14.00
N ALA A 27 -9.04 6.97 -14.21
CA ALA A 27 -8.61 8.36 -14.31
C ALA A 27 -8.02 8.88 -12.98
N TRP A 28 -8.62 8.49 -11.85
CA TRP A 28 -8.07 8.80 -10.53
C TRP A 28 -6.72 8.11 -10.29
N PHE A 29 -6.58 6.85 -10.69
CA PHE A 29 -5.29 6.14 -10.64
C PHE A 29 -4.22 6.80 -11.52
N GLN A 30 -4.57 7.24 -12.72
CA GLN A 30 -3.64 7.94 -13.61
C GLN A 30 -3.15 9.26 -13.00
N SER A 31 -4.04 9.98 -12.30
CA SER A 31 -3.71 11.20 -11.56
C SER A 31 -2.74 10.90 -10.40
N LEU A 32 -2.98 9.82 -9.65
CA LEU A 32 -2.07 9.36 -8.59
C LEU A 32 -0.69 8.97 -9.16
N ILE A 33 -0.64 8.26 -10.28
CA ILE A 33 0.62 7.87 -10.93
C ILE A 33 1.42 9.12 -11.35
N THR A 34 0.73 10.15 -11.83
CA THR A 34 1.38 11.41 -12.24
C THR A 34 1.93 12.17 -11.05
N MET A 35 1.17 12.24 -9.95
CA MET A 35 1.61 12.87 -8.69
C MET A 35 2.79 12.11 -8.05
N ILE A 36 2.73 10.78 -8.04
CA ILE A 36 3.82 9.91 -7.60
C ILE A 36 5.05 10.13 -8.47
N GLY A 37 4.89 10.22 -9.79
CA GLY A 37 5.99 10.50 -10.72
C GLY A 37 6.69 11.84 -10.45
N ALA A 38 5.94 12.88 -10.11
CA ALA A 38 6.50 14.17 -9.72
C ALA A 38 7.30 14.11 -8.40
N LEU A 39 6.75 13.41 -7.39
CA LEU A 39 7.42 13.18 -6.11
C LEU A 39 8.69 12.34 -6.27
N LEU A 40 8.66 11.30 -7.12
CA LEU A 40 9.83 10.48 -7.43
C LEU A 40 10.91 11.29 -8.13
N ARG A 41 10.55 12.16 -9.08
CA ARG A 41 11.52 13.03 -9.77
C ARG A 41 12.21 13.98 -8.79
N LEU A 42 11.47 14.55 -7.85
CA LEU A 42 12.03 15.42 -6.81
C LEU A 42 12.92 14.62 -5.85
N ALA A 43 12.47 13.45 -5.40
CA ALA A 43 13.25 12.57 -4.55
C ALA A 43 14.53 12.08 -5.26
N ILE A 44 14.48 11.75 -6.55
CA ILE A 44 15.65 11.37 -7.34
C ILE A 44 16.60 12.57 -7.50
N ALA A 45 16.07 13.78 -7.66
CA ALA A 45 16.89 14.99 -7.74
C ALA A 45 17.62 15.28 -6.41
N GLU A 46 16.92 15.22 -5.28
CA GLU A 46 17.52 15.34 -3.95
C GLU A 46 18.51 14.19 -3.67
N LEU A 47 18.16 12.97 -4.06
CA LEU A 47 19.02 11.80 -3.91
C LEU A 47 20.24 11.89 -4.83
N SER A 48 20.15 12.54 -6.00
CA SER A 48 21.28 12.77 -6.90
C SER A 48 22.29 13.76 -6.32
N LEU A 49 21.81 14.77 -5.59
CA LEU A 49 22.66 15.70 -4.83
C LEU A 49 23.29 15.03 -3.61
N ALA A 50 22.58 14.10 -2.95
CA ALA A 50 23.11 13.30 -1.84
C ALA A 50 23.96 12.08 -2.29
N ARG A 51 23.94 11.74 -3.59
CA ARG A 51 24.48 10.50 -4.16
C ARG A 51 25.99 10.34 -3.99
N GLU A 52 26.70 11.46 -3.91
CA GLU A 52 28.16 11.48 -3.80
C GLU A 52 28.65 10.83 -2.50
N ASP A 53 27.84 10.90 -1.44
CA ASP A 53 28.14 10.27 -0.13
C ASP A 53 27.28 9.01 0.12
N LEU A 54 26.04 8.99 -0.40
CA LEU A 54 25.07 7.91 -0.14
C LEU A 54 25.28 6.65 -1.02
N GLY A 55 25.95 6.77 -2.17
CA GLY A 55 26.09 5.66 -3.13
C GLY A 55 26.79 4.43 -2.57
N ARG A 56 27.85 4.62 -1.77
CA ARG A 56 28.61 3.51 -1.16
C ARG A 56 27.84 2.86 -0.01
N MET A 57 27.07 3.65 0.74
CA MET A 57 26.28 3.21 1.87
C MET A 57 24.98 2.50 1.44
N ILE A 58 24.29 3.01 0.41
CA ILE A 58 23.12 2.36 -0.19
C ILE A 58 23.52 1.08 -0.91
N MET A 59 24.64 1.04 -1.65
CA MET A 59 25.06 -0.19 -2.31
C MET A 59 25.34 -1.31 -1.29
N GLY A 60 25.98 -0.96 -0.15
CA GLY A 60 26.18 -1.89 0.96
C GLY A 60 24.88 -2.33 1.62
N ALA A 61 23.98 -1.38 1.93
CA ALA A 61 22.68 -1.69 2.53
C ALA A 61 21.78 -2.50 1.59
N LEU A 62 21.78 -2.21 0.29
CA LEU A 62 20.99 -2.87 -0.73
C LEU A 62 21.47 -4.30 -1.00
N LEU A 63 22.75 -4.61 -0.77
CA LEU A 63 23.25 -5.99 -0.75
C LEU A 63 22.95 -6.70 0.58
N PHE A 64 22.96 -5.96 1.69
CA PHE A 64 22.68 -6.51 3.01
C PHE A 64 21.22 -6.95 3.17
N ILE A 65 20.27 -6.19 2.62
CA ILE A 65 18.84 -6.51 2.67
C ILE A 65 18.53 -7.90 2.10
N PRO A 66 18.93 -8.26 0.85
CA PRO A 66 18.66 -9.58 0.29
C PRO A 66 19.43 -10.68 1.01
N LEU A 67 20.66 -10.42 1.49
CA LEU A 67 21.39 -11.39 2.32
C LEU A 67 20.64 -11.69 3.62
N LEU A 68 20.17 -10.65 4.31
CA LEU A 68 19.44 -10.78 5.56
C LEU A 68 18.11 -11.51 5.36
N LEU A 69 17.39 -11.19 4.27
CA LEU A 69 16.19 -11.91 3.85
C LEU A 69 16.49 -13.39 3.60
N MET A 70 17.58 -13.71 2.90
CA MET A 70 17.97 -15.11 2.65
C MET A 70 18.33 -15.86 3.93
N THR A 71 19.13 -15.26 4.81
CA THR A 71 19.44 -15.85 6.13
C THR A 71 18.17 -16.08 6.93
N TRP A 72 17.25 -15.11 6.93
CA TRP A 72 15.98 -15.23 7.64
C TRP A 72 15.13 -16.38 7.09
N VAL A 73 14.97 -16.46 5.77
CA VAL A 73 14.24 -17.57 5.12
C VAL A 73 14.88 -18.91 5.47
N ALA A 74 16.21 -19.03 5.37
CA ALA A 74 16.93 -20.24 5.73
C ALA A 74 16.67 -20.65 7.20
N LEU A 75 16.67 -19.70 8.14
CA LEU A 75 16.35 -19.95 9.55
C LEU A 75 14.92 -20.47 9.73
N THR A 76 13.94 -19.88 9.04
CA THR A 76 12.54 -20.33 9.14
C THR A 76 12.33 -21.72 8.54
N VAL A 77 13.03 -22.05 7.45
CA VAL A 77 13.01 -23.39 6.86
C VAL A 77 13.65 -24.40 7.82
N LEU A 78 14.78 -24.06 8.44
CA LEU A 78 15.43 -24.93 9.42
C LEU A 78 14.54 -25.18 10.65
N ALA A 79 13.85 -24.14 11.14
CA ALA A 79 12.90 -24.27 12.24
C ALA A 79 11.69 -25.16 11.86
N ALA A 80 11.15 -24.99 10.65
CA ALA A 80 10.09 -25.84 10.12
C ALA A 80 10.54 -27.30 9.96
N TRP A 81 11.80 -27.50 9.52
CA TRP A 81 12.41 -28.82 9.37
C TRP A 81 12.51 -29.56 10.71
N ILE A 82 12.95 -28.88 11.78
CA ILE A 82 13.03 -29.48 13.13
C ILE A 82 11.65 -29.95 13.62
N ILE A 83 10.59 -29.19 13.33
CA ILE A 83 9.22 -29.58 13.69
C ILE A 83 8.74 -30.76 12.85
N TYR A 84 9.08 -30.76 11.56
CA TYR A 84 8.78 -31.88 10.67
C TYR A 84 9.44 -33.16 11.16
N GLU A 85 10.73 -33.12 11.51
CA GLU A 85 11.49 -34.28 12.00
C GLU A 85 10.84 -34.90 13.26
N GLN A 86 10.36 -34.06 14.18
CA GLN A 86 9.74 -34.55 15.43
C GLN A 86 8.29 -35.03 15.26
N THR A 87 7.57 -34.53 14.26
CA THR A 87 6.13 -34.80 14.11
C THR A 87 5.80 -35.70 12.92
N ALA A 88 6.78 -35.98 12.05
CA ALA A 88 6.62 -36.65 10.75
C ALA A 88 5.50 -36.05 9.87
N SER A 89 5.12 -34.78 10.11
CA SER A 89 3.97 -34.13 9.50
C SER A 89 4.39 -32.87 8.77
N ALA A 90 4.36 -32.92 7.42
CA ALA A 90 4.74 -31.81 6.56
C ALA A 90 3.84 -30.57 6.76
N THR A 91 2.56 -30.81 7.07
CA THR A 91 1.56 -29.76 7.29
C THR A 91 1.91 -28.86 8.47
N LEU A 92 2.42 -29.42 9.57
CA LEU A 92 2.82 -28.64 10.74
C LEU A 92 4.08 -27.81 10.48
N GLY A 93 5.05 -28.34 9.74
CA GLY A 93 6.24 -27.59 9.33
C GLY A 93 5.89 -26.38 8.46
N ILE A 94 5.06 -26.57 7.43
CA ILE A 94 4.63 -25.48 6.53
C ILE A 94 3.79 -24.43 7.28
N THR A 95 2.91 -24.87 8.19
CA THR A 95 2.08 -23.96 8.99
C THR A 95 2.94 -23.08 9.90
N MET A 96 3.99 -23.64 10.52
CA MET A 96 4.92 -22.85 11.34
C MET A 96 5.72 -21.86 10.48
N PHE A 97 6.21 -22.28 9.31
CA PHE A 97 6.90 -21.40 8.37
C PHE A 97 6.01 -20.20 7.99
N ALA A 98 4.76 -20.47 7.61
CA ALA A 98 3.78 -19.44 7.26
C ALA A 98 3.49 -18.53 8.45
N ALA A 99 3.31 -19.08 9.66
CA ALA A 99 3.07 -18.31 10.87
C ALA A 99 4.21 -17.32 11.17
N ILE A 100 5.47 -17.74 11.03
CA ILE A 100 6.64 -16.86 11.24
C ILE A 100 6.64 -15.70 10.23
N HIS A 101 6.30 -15.97 8.97
CA HIS A 101 6.21 -14.93 7.94
C HIS A 101 5.08 -13.94 8.23
N VAL A 102 3.90 -14.43 8.65
CA VAL A 102 2.77 -13.58 9.03
C VAL A 102 3.15 -12.69 10.21
N VAL A 103 3.80 -13.24 11.24
CA VAL A 103 4.27 -12.45 12.39
C VAL A 103 5.26 -11.37 11.96
N ALA A 104 6.22 -11.69 11.09
CA ALA A 104 7.17 -10.71 10.57
C ALA A 104 6.48 -9.55 9.83
N VAL A 105 5.51 -9.87 8.97
CA VAL A 105 4.70 -8.86 8.26
C VAL A 105 3.90 -8.00 9.24
N VAL A 106 3.27 -8.61 10.24
CA VAL A 106 2.50 -7.87 11.27
C VAL A 106 3.41 -6.95 12.07
N VAL A 107 4.60 -7.41 12.48
CA VAL A 107 5.57 -6.56 13.20
C VAL A 107 6.03 -5.40 12.33
N LEU A 108 6.36 -5.65 11.06
CA LEU A 108 6.76 -4.61 10.12
C LEU A 108 5.63 -3.61 9.89
N TYR A 109 4.40 -4.08 9.71
CA TYR A 109 3.21 -3.23 9.59
C TYR A 109 2.99 -2.37 10.83
N LYS A 110 3.12 -2.93 12.04
CA LYS A 110 3.01 -2.18 13.30
C LYS A 110 4.11 -1.14 13.43
N ARG A 111 5.37 -1.49 13.11
CA ARG A 111 6.49 -0.56 13.12
C ARG A 111 6.26 0.57 12.12
N LEU A 112 5.81 0.25 10.92
CA LEU A 112 5.48 1.24 9.89
C LEU A 112 4.33 2.14 10.33
N ASN A 113 3.28 1.59 10.96
CA ASN A 113 2.17 2.39 11.49
C ASN A 113 2.60 3.31 12.64
N THR A 114 3.49 2.85 13.51
CA THR A 114 4.11 3.67 14.57
C THR A 114 5.02 4.75 13.96
N TYR A 115 5.79 4.42 12.93
CA TYR A 115 6.63 5.38 12.21
C TYR A 115 5.79 6.38 11.42
N ARG A 116 4.63 5.99 10.87
CA ARG A 116 3.64 6.91 10.27
C ARG A 116 3.06 7.88 11.30
N ARG A 117 3.06 7.48 12.58
CA ARG A 117 2.64 8.34 13.70
C ARG A 117 3.72 9.34 14.11
N SER A 118 5.01 9.05 13.85
CA SER A 118 6.15 9.96 14.08
C SER A 118 6.64 10.69 12.82
N LEU A 119 6.31 10.20 11.63
CA LEU A 119 6.28 10.93 10.36
C LEU A 119 5.03 11.80 10.36
N SER A 120 4.93 12.68 11.35
CA SER A 120 4.38 14.00 11.08
C SER A 120 5.21 14.54 9.92
N LEU A 121 4.72 14.34 8.70
CA LEU A 121 4.94 15.22 7.58
C LEU A 121 3.87 16.32 7.76
N PRO A 122 4.09 17.34 8.63
CA PRO A 122 3.14 18.43 8.80
C PRO A 122 2.84 19.10 7.46
N VAL A 123 3.81 19.10 6.54
CA VAL A 123 3.68 19.59 5.17
C VAL A 123 2.63 18.79 4.37
N THR A 124 2.67 17.46 4.42
CA THR A 124 1.70 16.63 3.68
C THR A 124 0.31 16.70 4.30
N ARG A 125 0.20 16.84 5.63
CA ARG A 125 -1.11 17.05 6.27
C ARG A 125 -1.70 18.41 5.94
N ALA A 126 -0.92 19.49 5.97
CA ALA A 126 -1.38 20.82 5.59
C ALA A 126 -1.89 20.86 4.15
N GLN A 127 -1.17 20.20 3.23
CA GLN A 127 -1.61 20.07 1.82
C GLN A 127 -2.88 19.23 1.68
N LEU A 128 -3.01 18.12 2.43
CA LEU A 128 -4.24 17.32 2.41
C LEU A 128 -5.45 18.08 2.97
N THR A 129 -5.29 18.84 4.07
CA THR A 129 -6.39 19.67 4.60
C THR A 129 -6.77 20.79 3.65
N ALA A 130 -5.80 21.46 3.00
CA ALA A 130 -6.10 22.50 2.02
C ALA A 130 -6.90 21.94 0.83
N ILE A 131 -6.55 20.76 0.33
CA ILE A 131 -7.28 20.08 -0.75
C ILE A 131 -8.67 19.64 -0.28
N LEU A 132 -8.79 19.12 0.95
CA LEU A 132 -10.06 18.66 1.50
C LEU A 132 -11.03 19.83 1.76
N ASP A 133 -10.51 20.98 2.19
CA ASP A 133 -11.30 22.19 2.38
C ASP A 133 -11.74 22.80 1.05
N GLU A 134 -10.92 22.74 0.00
CA GLU A 134 -11.29 23.18 -1.35
C GLU A 134 -12.44 22.33 -1.92
N ILE A 135 -12.34 21.00 -1.82
CA ILE A 135 -13.39 20.08 -2.28
C ILE A 135 -14.69 20.28 -1.49
N ARG A 136 -14.59 20.61 -0.19
CA ARG A 136 -15.76 20.91 0.64
C ARG A 136 -16.40 22.24 0.25
N ARG A 137 -15.62 23.24 -0.17
CA ARG A 137 -16.14 24.52 -0.67
C ARG A 137 -16.85 24.35 -2.01
N GLU A 138 -16.28 23.58 -2.94
CA GLU A 138 -16.92 23.28 -4.23
C GLU A 138 -18.23 22.50 -4.08
N ARG A 139 -18.31 21.59 -3.10
CA ARG A 139 -19.55 20.82 -2.83
C ARG A 139 -20.57 21.58 -1.97
N GLY A 140 -20.18 22.74 -1.42
CA GLY A 140 -20.98 23.54 -0.51
C GLY A 140 -21.60 24.80 -1.13
N GLN A 141 -21.41 25.05 -2.43
CA GLN A 141 -22.16 26.09 -3.12
C GLN A 141 -23.54 25.55 -3.56
N PRO A 142 -24.65 26.12 -3.05
CA PRO A 142 -26.00 25.83 -3.55
C PRO A 142 -26.20 26.35 -4.98
#